data_AF-A0A1F6SRX4-F1
#
_entry.id   AF-A0A1F6SRX4-F1
#
_cell.length_a   1.000
_cell.length_b   1.000
_cell.length_c   1.000
_cell.angle_alpha   90.00
_cell.angle_beta   90.00
_cell.angle_gamma   90.00
#
_symmetry.space_group_name_H-M   'P 1'
#
loop_
_entity.id
_entity.type
_entity.pdbx_description
1 polymer ?
#
loop_
_entity_poly.entity_id
_entity_poly.type
_entity_poly.pdbx_seq_one_letter_code
_entity_poly.pdbx_strand_id
1 'polypeptide(L)'
;MIKKDKEKTRAISLRKKGLSYNEILREVPVAKSTLSVWLKNIGIAKPQKQKLTLKRKLAQQKAQEACRQSRISRETLLVGAAKQEIGKISKRELWLIGIILYWAEGSKQKAHNVSQRVSFGNSDPDMIKLFIRWAKEINRCKSDDFVYSLYIHETSNTKRARIFWEKTVNGKISWTYLKKHNPKSRRRNTQDNYHGLLRVDIRRSTDLNRIIRGWSQGIFENFKI
;
A
#
# COMPACT_ATOMS: atom_id res chain seq x y z
N MET A 1 57.59 8.26 15.80
CA MET A 1 56.51 7.54 15.08
C MET A 1 57.07 6.20 14.62
N ILE A 2 56.60 5.07 15.14
CA ILE A 2 57.11 3.74 14.76
C ILE A 2 56.75 3.50 13.28
N LYS A 3 57.76 3.36 12.41
CA LYS A 3 57.56 3.06 10.99
C LYS A 3 57.12 1.61 10.82
N LYS A 4 55.85 1.39 10.48
CA LYS A 4 55.26 0.09 10.17
C LYS A 4 55.40 -0.25 8.68
N ASP A 5 56.65 -0.32 8.20
CA ASP A 5 56.95 -0.43 6.75
C ASP A 5 56.58 -1.81 6.18
N LYS A 6 56.68 -2.88 6.98
CA LYS A 6 56.25 -4.23 6.60
C LYS A 6 54.74 -4.29 6.38
N GLU A 7 53.98 -3.74 7.32
CA GLU A 7 52.52 -3.65 7.28
C GLU A 7 52.05 -2.76 6.14
N LYS A 8 52.74 -1.64 5.90
CA LYS A 8 52.46 -0.76 4.76
C LYS A 8 52.63 -1.52 3.45
N THR A 9 53.77 -2.17 3.24
CA THR A 9 54.05 -2.94 2.02
C THR A 9 53.01 -4.04 1.78
N ARG A 10 52.64 -4.76 2.84
CA ARG A 10 51.57 -5.78 2.80
C ARG A 10 50.23 -5.17 2.42
N ALA A 11 49.83 -4.05 3.03
CA ALA A 11 48.60 -3.35 2.71
C ALA A 11 48.53 -2.89 1.25
N ILE A 12 49.64 -2.40 0.69
CA ILE A 12 49.74 -2.01 -0.74
C ILE A 12 49.50 -3.21 -1.65
N SER A 13 50.18 -4.33 -1.37
CA SER A 13 50.04 -5.57 -2.15
C SER A 13 48.60 -6.08 -2.13
N LEU A 14 47.98 -6.16 -0.94
CA LEU A 14 46.58 -6.56 -0.79
C LEU A 14 45.62 -5.60 -1.51
N ARG A 15 45.89 -4.29 -1.47
CA ARG A 15 45.07 -3.30 -2.17
C ARG A 15 45.15 -3.46 -3.69
N LYS A 16 46.34 -3.72 -4.25
CA LYS A 16 46.53 -3.99 -5.69
C LYS A 16 45.84 -5.28 -6.15
N LYS A 17 45.72 -6.29 -5.26
CA LYS A 17 44.93 -7.50 -5.48
C LYS A 17 43.41 -7.26 -5.46
N GLY A 18 42.95 -6.04 -5.14
CA GLY A 18 41.55 -5.64 -5.18
C GLY A 18 40.79 -5.85 -3.87
N LEU A 19 41.48 -5.98 -2.73
CA LEU A 19 40.85 -6.03 -1.41
C LEU A 19 40.40 -4.63 -0.97
N SER A 20 39.27 -4.57 -0.27
CA SER A 20 38.73 -3.37 0.39
C SER A 20 39.50 -3.04 1.66
N TYR A 21 39.37 -1.82 2.16
CA TYR A 21 40.08 -1.41 3.38
C TYR A 21 39.70 -2.28 4.58
N ASN A 22 38.42 -2.69 4.71
CA ASN A 22 37.99 -3.57 5.79
C ASN A 22 38.56 -4.99 5.67
N GLU A 23 38.74 -5.51 4.45
CA GLU A 23 39.42 -6.80 4.23
C GLU A 23 40.90 -6.70 4.58
N ILE A 24 41.57 -5.60 4.20
CA ILE A 24 42.99 -5.37 4.54
C ILE A 24 43.17 -5.22 6.06
N LEU A 25 42.27 -4.53 6.76
CA LEU A 25 42.34 -4.36 8.22
C LEU A 25 42.25 -5.69 8.99
N ARG A 26 41.62 -6.72 8.42
CA ARG A 26 41.59 -8.06 9.02
C ARG A 26 42.93 -8.77 8.94
N GLU A 27 43.74 -8.43 7.94
CA GLU A 27 45.08 -9.02 7.75
C GLU A 27 46.22 -8.14 8.27
N VAL A 28 45.98 -6.83 8.37
CA VAL A 28 46.96 -5.82 8.76
C VAL A 28 46.37 -4.98 9.90
N PRO A 29 46.69 -5.30 11.17
CA PRO A 29 46.09 -4.66 12.33
C PRO A 29 46.71 -3.28 12.56
N VAL A 30 46.22 -2.29 11.82
CA VAL A 30 46.58 -0.87 11.96
C VAL A 30 45.31 -0.03 12.08
N ALA A 31 45.44 1.20 12.58
CA ALA A 31 44.30 2.12 12.60
C ALA A 31 43.80 2.38 11.17
N LYS A 32 42.48 2.52 11.02
CA LYS A 32 41.84 2.81 9.73
C LYS A 32 42.33 4.12 9.11
N SER A 33 42.63 5.12 9.95
CA SER A 33 43.25 6.39 9.55
C SER A 33 44.62 6.17 8.92
N THR A 34 45.48 5.35 9.56
CA THR A 34 46.80 4.97 9.05
C THR A 34 46.70 4.28 7.69
N LEU A 35 45.80 3.30 7.57
CA LEU A 35 45.57 2.58 6.31
C LEU A 35 45.10 3.52 5.19
N SER A 36 44.21 4.46 5.51
CA SER A 36 43.71 5.47 4.56
C SER A 36 44.83 6.37 4.04
N VAL A 37 45.74 6.82 4.91
CA VAL A 37 46.90 7.62 4.51
C VAL A 37 47.82 6.82 3.59
N TRP A 38 48.11 5.56 3.91
CA TRP A 38 48.99 4.72 3.12
C TRP A 38 48.45 4.38 1.73
N LEU A 39 47.13 4.17 1.61
CA LEU A 39 46.50 3.71 0.38
C LEU A 39 45.89 4.84 -0.46
N LYS A 40 45.99 6.11 -0.02
CA LYS A 40 45.35 7.28 -0.67
C LYS A 40 45.72 7.41 -2.15
N ASN A 41 47.00 7.26 -2.48
CA ASN A 41 47.55 7.52 -3.81
C ASN A 41 47.76 6.23 -4.63
N ILE A 42 47.20 5.11 -4.20
CA ILE A 42 47.44 3.82 -4.85
C ILE A 42 46.41 3.59 -5.94
N GLY A 43 46.87 3.66 -7.19
CA GLY A 43 46.11 3.25 -8.35
C GLY A 43 45.72 1.77 -8.29
N ILE A 44 44.48 1.48 -8.66
CA ILE A 44 43.93 0.12 -8.72
C ILE A 44 43.50 -0.10 -10.17
N ALA A 45 43.88 -1.24 -10.74
CA ALA A 45 43.50 -1.57 -12.10
C ALA A 45 41.97 -1.71 -12.26
N LYS A 46 41.47 -1.42 -13.47
CA LYS A 46 40.03 -1.34 -13.76
C LYS A 46 39.25 -2.60 -13.34
N PRO A 47 39.71 -3.84 -13.59
CA PRO A 47 38.98 -5.05 -13.19
C PRO A 47 38.80 -5.16 -11.67
N GLN A 48 39.82 -4.81 -10.88
CA GLN A 48 39.78 -4.85 -9.43
C GLN A 48 38.84 -3.76 -8.87
N LYS A 49 38.79 -2.58 -9.50
CA LYS A 49 37.83 -1.52 -9.16
C LYS A 49 36.38 -1.97 -9.43
N GLN A 50 36.13 -2.62 -10.57
CA GLN A 50 34.81 -3.19 -10.90
C GLN A 50 34.40 -4.27 -9.89
N LYS A 51 35.31 -5.18 -9.51
CA LYS A 51 35.06 -6.21 -8.49
C LYS A 51 34.63 -5.59 -7.14
N LEU A 52 35.29 -4.51 -6.72
CA LEU A 52 34.92 -3.78 -5.50
C LEU A 52 33.56 -3.10 -5.62
N THR A 53 33.24 -2.50 -6.78
CA THR A 53 31.92 -1.90 -7.03
C THR A 53 30.81 -2.94 -6.97
N LEU A 54 31.00 -4.11 -7.61
CA LEU A 54 30.04 -5.21 -7.57
C LEU A 54 29.83 -5.73 -6.14
N LYS A 55 30.92 -5.93 -5.38
CA LYS A 55 30.84 -6.30 -3.96
C LYS A 55 30.02 -5.30 -3.14
N ARG A 56 30.23 -3.99 -3.35
CA ARG A 56 29.46 -2.92 -2.68
C ARG A 56 27.99 -2.96 -3.06
N LYS A 57 27.68 -3.12 -4.35
CA LYS A 57 26.29 -3.22 -4.84
C LYS A 57 25.58 -4.43 -4.25
N LEU A 58 26.23 -5.59 -4.21
CA LEU A 58 25.69 -6.81 -3.58
C LEU A 58 25.46 -6.62 -2.08
N ALA A 59 26.41 -6.01 -1.37
CA ALA A 59 26.24 -5.70 0.05
C ALA A 59 25.08 -4.73 0.30
N GLN A 60 24.92 -3.71 -0.55
CA GLN A 60 23.81 -2.77 -0.49
C GLN A 60 22.47 -3.47 -0.75
N GLN A 61 22.40 -4.34 -1.76
CA GLN A 61 21.20 -5.13 -2.04
C GLN A 61 20.83 -6.05 -0.86
N LYS A 62 21.82 -6.73 -0.27
CA LYS A 62 21.61 -7.56 0.93
C LYS A 62 21.11 -6.73 2.11
N ALA A 63 21.68 -5.56 2.35
CA ALA A 63 21.25 -4.67 3.43
C ALA A 63 19.83 -4.15 3.19
N GLN A 64 19.49 -3.78 1.95
CA GLN A 64 18.14 -3.36 1.55
C GLN A 64 17.12 -4.50 1.76
N GLU A 65 17.47 -5.72 1.36
CA GLU A 65 16.61 -6.88 1.56
C GLU A 65 16.43 -7.19 3.04
N ALA A 66 17.50 -7.16 3.84
CA ALA A 66 17.40 -7.35 5.30
C ALA A 66 16.50 -6.29 5.95
N CYS A 67 16.64 -5.02 5.57
CA CYS A 67 15.76 -3.94 6.04
C CYS A 67 14.32 -4.16 5.59
N ARG A 68 14.10 -4.61 4.36
CA ARG A 68 12.76 -4.92 3.83
C ARG A 68 12.12 -6.06 4.62
N GLN A 69 12.83 -7.16 4.85
CA GLN A 69 12.34 -8.29 5.61
C GLN A 69 12.02 -7.91 7.05
N SER A 70 12.87 -7.10 7.69
CA SER A 70 12.60 -6.57 9.03
C SER A 70 11.35 -5.67 9.08
N ARG A 71 11.09 -4.89 8.02
CA ARG A 71 9.85 -4.09 7.92
C ARG A 71 8.62 -4.98 7.75
N ILE A 72 8.69 -5.99 6.88
CA ILE A 72 7.58 -6.93 6.63
C ILE A 72 7.25 -7.74 7.90
N SER A 73 8.27 -8.21 8.63
CA SER A 73 8.05 -8.96 9.86
C SER A 73 7.44 -8.08 10.95
N ARG A 74 7.94 -6.84 11.10
CA ARG A 74 7.37 -5.86 12.02
C ARG A 74 5.93 -5.49 11.66
N GLU A 75 5.64 -5.26 10.38
CA GLU A 75 4.29 -5.00 9.89
C GLU A 75 3.35 -6.17 10.23
N THR A 76 3.77 -7.40 9.93
CA THR A 76 2.98 -8.61 10.21
C THR A 76 2.66 -8.74 11.70
N LEU A 77 3.64 -8.47 12.57
CA LEU A 77 3.45 -8.50 14.02
C LEU A 77 2.46 -7.42 14.49
N LEU A 78 2.68 -6.16 14.06
CA LEU A 78 1.84 -5.04 14.48
C LEU A 78 0.40 -5.18 13.98
N VAL A 79 0.23 -5.52 12.70
CA VAL A 79 -1.10 -5.76 12.12
C VAL A 79 -1.78 -6.96 12.77
N GLY A 80 -1.01 -8.02 13.07
CA GLY A 80 -1.51 -9.20 13.78
C GLY A 80 -2.05 -8.85 15.16
N ALA A 81 -1.29 -8.07 15.94
CA ALA A 81 -1.70 -7.61 17.27
C ALA A 81 -2.93 -6.69 17.20
N ALA A 82 -2.89 -5.66 16.35
CA ALA A 82 -3.99 -4.70 16.21
C ALA A 82 -5.31 -5.35 15.76
N LYS A 83 -5.24 -6.42 14.96
CA LYS A 83 -6.44 -7.20 14.58
C LYS A 83 -7.14 -7.82 15.78
N GLN A 84 -6.40 -8.23 16.81
CA GLN A 84 -6.97 -8.85 18.02
C GLN A 84 -7.60 -7.82 18.96
N GLU A 85 -7.28 -6.54 18.82
CA GLU A 85 -7.90 -5.45 19.59
C GLU A 85 -9.36 -5.22 19.16
N ILE A 86 -9.70 -5.58 17.92
CA ILE A 86 -11.06 -5.46 17.40
C ILE A 86 -11.85 -6.73 17.69
N GLY A 87 -12.77 -6.64 18.65
CA GLY A 87 -13.69 -7.71 19.01
C GLY A 87 -14.91 -7.82 18.09
N LYS A 88 -16.00 -8.39 18.63
CA LYS A 88 -17.28 -8.48 17.91
C LYS A 88 -17.90 -7.08 17.76
N ILE A 89 -18.28 -6.74 16.54
CA ILE A 89 -18.94 -5.46 16.23
C ILE A 89 -20.41 -5.52 16.63
N SER A 90 -20.81 -4.67 17.57
CA SER A 90 -22.19 -4.44 17.97
C SER A 90 -22.99 -3.72 16.89
N LYS A 91 -24.32 -3.73 16.99
CA LYS A 91 -25.19 -2.95 16.08
C LYS A 91 -24.90 -1.45 16.12
N ARG A 92 -24.55 -0.91 17.29
CA ARG A 92 -24.23 0.51 17.46
C ARG A 92 -22.92 0.87 16.75
N GLU A 93 -21.89 0.05 16.91
CA GLU A 93 -20.61 0.24 16.22
C GLU A 93 -20.77 0.08 14.72
N LEU A 94 -21.52 -0.93 14.25
CA LEU A 94 -21.81 -1.10 12.83
C LEU A 94 -22.53 0.14 12.26
N TRP A 95 -23.51 0.70 12.98
CA TRP A 95 -24.20 1.92 12.58
C TRP A 95 -23.22 3.10 12.42
N LEU A 96 -22.38 3.36 13.43
CA LEU A 96 -21.36 4.42 13.38
C LEU A 96 -20.34 4.21 12.26
N ILE A 97 -19.79 3.00 12.14
CA ILE A 97 -18.82 2.64 11.09
C ILE A 97 -19.41 2.89 9.71
N GLY A 98 -20.65 2.47 9.47
CA GLY A 98 -21.30 2.70 8.19
C GLY A 98 -21.59 4.17 7.89
N ILE A 99 -21.92 4.99 8.91
CA ILE A 99 -22.05 6.44 8.75
C ILE A 99 -20.72 7.05 8.32
N ILE A 100 -19.62 6.75 9.02
CA ILE A 100 -18.30 7.31 8.70
C ILE A 100 -17.82 6.82 7.32
N LEU A 101 -18.01 5.54 7.02
CA LEU A 101 -17.69 4.95 5.72
C LEU A 101 -18.44 5.66 4.59
N TYR A 102 -19.75 5.87 4.75
CA TYR A 102 -20.54 6.58 3.76
C TYR A 102 -20.20 8.08 3.69
N TRP A 103 -19.84 8.70 4.80
CA TRP A 103 -19.45 10.11 4.79
C TRP A 103 -18.15 10.35 4.02
N ALA A 104 -17.22 9.39 4.08
CA ALA A 104 -15.94 9.42 3.37
C ALA A 104 -16.09 9.19 1.86
N GLU A 105 -16.82 8.15 1.44
CA GLU A 105 -16.82 7.66 0.05
C GLU A 105 -18.21 7.68 -0.64
N GLY A 106 -19.26 7.98 0.12
CA GLY A 106 -20.64 7.99 -0.35
C GLY A 106 -21.02 9.26 -1.10
N SER A 107 -22.01 9.13 -1.98
CA SER A 107 -22.56 10.26 -2.71
C SER A 107 -23.32 11.23 -1.80
N LYS A 108 -23.08 12.52 -2.00
CA LYS A 108 -23.75 13.61 -1.29
C LYS A 108 -24.81 14.23 -2.17
N GLN A 109 -25.97 14.54 -1.58
CA GLN A 109 -26.96 15.39 -2.23
C GLN A 109 -26.34 16.76 -2.54
N LYS A 110 -26.64 17.31 -3.72
CA LYS A 110 -26.13 18.62 -4.17
C LYS A 110 -27.30 19.55 -4.45
N ALA A 111 -27.08 20.86 -4.45
CA ALA A 111 -28.14 21.84 -4.71
C ALA A 111 -28.87 21.58 -6.05
N HIS A 112 -28.14 21.19 -7.09
CA HIS A 112 -28.68 20.85 -8.41
C HIS A 112 -29.21 19.40 -8.53
N ASN A 113 -29.08 18.58 -7.48
CA ASN A 113 -29.59 17.21 -7.45
C ASN A 113 -30.10 16.88 -6.04
N VAL A 114 -31.36 17.23 -5.81
CA VAL A 114 -32.06 17.05 -4.52
C VAL A 114 -32.63 15.64 -4.31
N SER A 115 -32.46 14.77 -5.31
CA SER A 115 -32.96 13.38 -5.30
C SER A 115 -31.81 12.37 -5.40
N GLN A 116 -30.69 12.67 -4.76
CA GLN A 116 -29.53 11.79 -4.74
C GLN A 116 -29.86 10.50 -3.99
N ARG A 117 -29.78 9.37 -4.70
CA ARG A 117 -29.85 8.03 -4.10
C ARG A 117 -28.59 7.75 -3.29
N VAL A 118 -28.66 6.83 -2.35
CA VAL A 118 -27.48 6.25 -1.72
C VAL A 118 -26.66 5.52 -2.78
N SER A 119 -25.44 6.02 -3.00
CA SER A 119 -24.45 5.48 -3.93
C SER A 119 -23.11 5.45 -3.22
N PHE A 120 -22.46 4.29 -3.22
CA PHE A 120 -21.17 4.06 -2.58
C PHE A 120 -20.25 3.35 -3.56
N GLY A 121 -19.02 3.82 -3.73
CA GLY A 121 -18.09 3.23 -4.68
C GLY A 121 -16.71 3.03 -4.07
N ASN A 122 -16.14 1.84 -4.18
CA ASN A 122 -14.79 1.57 -3.72
C ASN A 122 -14.13 0.43 -4.51
N SER A 123 -12.80 0.41 -4.55
CA SER A 123 -12.01 -0.69 -5.13
C SER A 123 -11.66 -1.78 -4.11
N ASP A 124 -11.79 -1.50 -2.82
CA ASP A 124 -11.59 -2.47 -1.75
C ASP A 124 -12.85 -3.36 -1.57
N PRO A 125 -12.75 -4.68 -1.73
CA PRO A 125 -13.88 -5.58 -1.61
C PRO A 125 -14.45 -5.68 -0.19
N ASP A 126 -13.64 -5.49 0.85
CA ASP A 126 -14.09 -5.60 2.23
C ASP A 126 -14.84 -4.34 2.67
N MET A 127 -14.45 -3.16 2.17
CA MET A 127 -15.26 -1.93 2.30
C MET A 127 -16.64 -2.08 1.64
N ILE A 128 -16.70 -2.69 0.46
CA ILE A 128 -17.96 -2.94 -0.25
C ILE A 128 -18.86 -3.90 0.54
N LYS A 129 -18.30 -5.01 1.04
CA LYS A 129 -19.06 -5.95 1.89
C LYS A 129 -19.57 -5.29 3.16
N LEU A 130 -18.74 -4.48 3.81
CA LEU A 130 -19.10 -3.75 5.03
C LEU A 130 -20.25 -2.78 4.76
N PHE A 131 -20.20 -2.03 3.66
CA PHE A 131 -21.28 -1.15 3.23
C PHE A 131 -22.59 -1.92 2.98
N ILE A 132 -22.54 -3.04 2.25
CA ILE A 132 -23.72 -3.88 1.97
C ILE A 132 -24.30 -4.44 3.29
N ARG A 133 -23.44 -4.93 4.19
CA ARG A 133 -23.85 -5.44 5.50
C ARG A 133 -24.54 -4.36 6.33
N TRP A 134 -23.95 -3.17 6.41
CA TRP A 134 -24.54 -2.02 7.09
C TRP A 134 -25.90 -1.64 6.47
N ALA A 135 -25.99 -1.54 5.15
CA ALA A 135 -27.26 -1.25 4.47
C ALA A 135 -28.35 -2.29 4.78
N LYS A 136 -28.01 -3.58 4.82
CA LYS A 136 -28.96 -4.66 5.12
C LYS A 136 -29.37 -4.70 6.61
N GLU A 137 -28.40 -4.67 7.52
CA GLU A 137 -28.66 -4.91 8.95
C GLU A 137 -29.19 -3.66 9.68
N ILE A 138 -28.68 -2.49 9.31
CA ILE A 138 -28.98 -1.23 9.99
C ILE A 138 -30.10 -0.48 9.27
N ASN A 139 -30.03 -0.41 7.93
CA ASN A 139 -30.99 0.35 7.13
C ASN A 139 -32.10 -0.52 6.52
N ARG A 140 -32.09 -1.84 6.80
CA ARG A 140 -33.11 -2.81 6.37
C ARG A 140 -33.31 -2.89 4.84
N CYS A 141 -32.28 -2.54 4.06
CA CYS A 141 -32.33 -2.66 2.61
C CYS A 141 -32.39 -4.14 2.19
N LYS A 142 -33.23 -4.46 1.21
CA LYS A 142 -33.39 -5.81 0.66
C LYS A 142 -32.37 -6.06 -0.45
N SER A 143 -32.06 -7.33 -0.73
CA SER A 143 -31.11 -7.69 -1.80
C SER A 143 -31.48 -7.10 -3.17
N ASP A 144 -32.77 -6.98 -3.48
CA ASP A 144 -33.27 -6.45 -4.75
C ASP A 144 -33.17 -4.92 -4.86
N ASP A 145 -32.87 -4.23 -3.76
CA ASP A 145 -32.65 -2.79 -3.76
C ASP A 145 -31.26 -2.44 -4.32
N PHE A 146 -30.31 -3.38 -4.31
CA PHE A 146 -28.93 -3.13 -4.69
C PHE A 146 -28.73 -3.22 -6.21
N VAL A 147 -28.05 -2.23 -6.77
CA VAL A 147 -27.62 -2.19 -8.17
C VAL A 147 -26.11 -2.05 -8.20
N TYR A 148 -25.45 -2.97 -8.91
CA TYR A 148 -24.00 -3.04 -8.97
C TYR A 148 -23.48 -2.55 -10.33
N SER A 149 -22.57 -1.59 -10.31
CA SER A 149 -21.95 -1.01 -11.50
C SER A 149 -20.44 -1.09 -11.41
N LEU A 150 -19.80 -1.79 -12.36
CA LEU A 150 -18.36 -1.94 -12.43
C LEU A 150 -17.74 -0.78 -13.21
N TYR A 151 -16.76 -0.10 -12.61
CA TYR A 151 -15.94 0.91 -13.28
C TYR A 151 -14.51 0.37 -13.42
N ILE A 152 -14.07 0.13 -14.66
CA ILE A 152 -12.77 -0.49 -14.92
C ILE A 152 -12.06 0.18 -16.09
N HIS A 153 -10.72 0.17 -16.09
CA HIS A 153 -9.95 0.66 -17.23
C HIS A 153 -10.04 -0.31 -18.40
N GLU A 154 -10.08 0.23 -19.62
CA GLU A 154 -10.15 -0.57 -20.85
C GLU A 154 -8.96 -1.52 -21.05
N THR A 155 -7.79 -1.19 -20.48
CA THR A 155 -6.59 -2.04 -20.53
C THR A 155 -6.61 -3.20 -19.53
N SER A 156 -7.62 -3.27 -18.65
CA SER A 156 -7.72 -4.30 -17.60
C SER A 156 -8.66 -5.44 -18.02
N ASN A 157 -8.50 -6.61 -17.40
CA ASN A 157 -9.34 -7.77 -17.71
C ASN A 157 -10.76 -7.62 -17.10
N THR A 158 -11.67 -7.03 -17.87
CA THR A 158 -13.07 -6.78 -17.48
C THR A 158 -13.83 -8.06 -17.13
N LYS A 159 -13.60 -9.17 -17.83
CA LYS A 159 -14.29 -10.45 -17.54
C LYS A 159 -13.88 -10.98 -16.16
N ARG A 160 -12.59 -11.00 -15.86
CA ARG A 160 -12.06 -11.44 -14.55
C ARG A 160 -12.56 -10.55 -13.42
N ALA A 161 -12.54 -9.23 -13.62
CA ALA A 161 -13.06 -8.27 -12.66
C ALA A 161 -14.56 -8.46 -12.38
N ARG A 162 -15.36 -8.70 -13.43
CA ARG A 162 -16.79 -8.95 -13.29
C ARG A 162 -17.05 -10.20 -12.43
N ILE A 163 -16.41 -11.32 -12.76
CA ILE A 163 -16.55 -12.57 -11.99
C ILE A 163 -16.14 -12.37 -10.53
N PHE A 164 -15.04 -11.66 -10.30
CA PHE A 164 -14.57 -11.33 -8.95
C PHE A 164 -15.62 -10.57 -8.15
N TRP A 165 -16.19 -9.50 -8.72
CA TRP A 165 -17.17 -8.67 -8.02
C TRP A 165 -18.52 -9.36 -7.84
N GLU A 166 -19.00 -10.10 -8.84
CA GLU A 166 -20.25 -10.86 -8.73
C GLU A 166 -20.16 -11.91 -7.61
N LYS A 167 -19.00 -12.59 -7.49
CA LYS A 167 -18.71 -13.48 -6.35
C LYS A 167 -18.64 -12.71 -5.02
N THR A 168 -18.00 -11.54 -5.02
CA THR A 168 -17.80 -10.72 -3.81
C THR A 168 -19.11 -10.25 -3.19
N VAL A 169 -20.07 -9.82 -4.02
CA VAL A 169 -21.35 -9.28 -3.54
C VAL A 169 -22.50 -10.30 -3.58
N ASN A 170 -22.22 -11.51 -4.09
CA ASN A 170 -23.22 -12.53 -4.38
C ASN A 170 -24.42 -11.96 -5.17
N GLY A 171 -24.13 -11.29 -6.28
CA GLY A 171 -25.12 -10.57 -7.09
C GLY A 171 -24.60 -10.25 -8.48
N LYS A 172 -25.49 -9.92 -9.42
CA LYS A 172 -25.13 -9.66 -10.82
C LYS A 172 -24.71 -8.20 -11.04
N ILE A 173 -23.65 -7.97 -11.80
CA ILE A 173 -23.29 -6.62 -12.24
C ILE A 173 -24.29 -6.16 -13.32
N SER A 174 -24.94 -5.03 -13.07
CA SER A 174 -25.90 -4.43 -14.01
C SER A 174 -25.20 -3.70 -15.15
N TRP A 175 -24.16 -2.93 -14.84
CA TRP A 175 -23.47 -2.07 -15.80
C TRP A 175 -21.96 -2.17 -15.68
N THR A 176 -21.25 -2.09 -16.80
CA THR A 176 -19.79 -1.97 -16.84
C THR A 176 -19.43 -0.69 -17.59
N TYR A 177 -18.74 0.22 -16.91
CA TYR A 177 -18.24 1.47 -17.44
C TYR A 177 -16.73 1.37 -17.68
N LEU A 178 -16.32 1.58 -18.93
CA LEU A 178 -14.91 1.59 -19.32
C LEU A 178 -14.32 2.99 -19.16
N LYS A 179 -13.29 3.10 -18.33
CA LYS A 179 -12.46 4.30 -18.20
C LYS A 179 -11.39 4.28 -19.28
N LYS A 180 -11.43 5.26 -20.19
CA LYS A 180 -10.42 5.45 -21.25
C LYS A 180 -9.02 5.51 -20.65
N HIS A 181 -8.06 4.95 -21.38
CA HIS A 181 -6.66 4.99 -20.98
C HIS A 181 -6.13 6.43 -21.03
N ASN A 182 -5.42 6.85 -19.98
CA ASN A 182 -4.62 8.07 -20.00
C ASN A 182 -3.13 7.69 -19.93
N PRO A 183 -2.37 7.81 -21.03
CA PRO A 183 -0.97 7.40 -21.11
C PRO A 183 -0.05 8.23 -20.20
N LYS A 184 -0.50 9.39 -19.69
CA LYS A 184 0.25 10.20 -18.71
C LYS A 184 0.11 9.68 -17.27
N SER A 185 -0.75 8.68 -17.02
CA SER A 185 -0.92 8.15 -15.67
C SER A 185 0.28 7.27 -15.27
N ARG A 186 1.03 7.69 -14.25
CA ARG A 186 2.08 6.88 -13.59
C ARG A 186 1.45 5.85 -12.65
N ARG A 187 0.52 5.06 -13.16
CA ARG A 187 -0.23 4.09 -12.37
C ARG A 187 0.68 2.93 -11.98
N ARG A 188 0.85 2.71 -10.67
CA ARG A 188 1.61 1.56 -10.13
C ARG A 188 0.72 0.34 -9.83
N ASN A 189 -0.61 0.54 -9.77
CA ASN A 189 -1.61 -0.51 -9.54
C ASN A 189 -2.06 -1.15 -10.87
N THR A 190 -1.12 -1.66 -11.66
CA THR A 190 -1.36 -2.39 -12.92
C THR A 190 -1.21 -3.91 -12.77
N GLN A 191 -1.07 -4.39 -11.53
CA GLN A 191 -0.90 -5.82 -11.23
C GLN A 191 -2.19 -6.63 -11.46
N ASP A 192 -2.03 -7.93 -11.67
CA ASP A 192 -3.09 -8.93 -11.98
C ASP A 192 -4.30 -8.95 -11.03
N ASN A 193 -4.18 -8.34 -9.85
CA ASN A 193 -5.23 -8.27 -8.83
C ASN A 193 -6.08 -7.00 -8.91
N TYR A 194 -5.90 -6.14 -9.91
CA TYR A 194 -6.78 -4.99 -10.10
C TYR A 194 -8.12 -5.39 -10.73
N HIS A 195 -9.19 -5.27 -9.95
CA HIS A 195 -10.55 -5.60 -10.39
C HIS A 195 -11.44 -4.38 -10.67
N GLY A 196 -10.87 -3.17 -10.72
CA GLY A 196 -11.68 -1.96 -10.89
C GLY A 196 -12.27 -1.44 -9.58
N LEU A 197 -13.22 -0.51 -9.72
CA LEU A 197 -14.05 0.01 -8.64
C LEU A 197 -15.46 -0.54 -8.83
N LEU A 198 -16.07 -1.05 -7.76
CA LEU A 198 -17.49 -1.37 -7.76
C LEU A 198 -18.26 -0.23 -7.15
N ARG A 199 -19.27 0.27 -7.86
CA ARG A 199 -20.29 1.15 -7.31
C ARG A 199 -21.51 0.31 -6.94
N VAL A 200 -22.03 0.55 -5.74
CA VAL A 200 -23.26 -0.01 -5.20
C VAL A 200 -24.25 1.15 -5.04
N ASP A 201 -25.35 1.08 -5.79
CA ASP A 201 -26.47 1.99 -5.65
C ASP A 201 -27.63 1.29 -4.93
N ILE A 202 -28.34 1.99 -4.05
CA ILE A 202 -29.57 1.49 -3.42
C ILE A 202 -30.75 2.20 -4.09
N ARG A 203 -31.71 1.43 -4.61
CA ARG A 203 -32.93 1.99 -5.23
C ARG A 203 -33.79 2.69 -4.19
N ARG A 204 -34.55 3.71 -4.63
CA ARG A 204 -35.57 4.42 -3.81
C ARG A 204 -35.04 4.88 -2.44
N SER A 205 -33.79 5.34 -2.40
CA SER A 205 -33.04 5.60 -1.15
C SER A 205 -32.73 7.08 -0.92
N THR A 206 -33.48 8.00 -1.55
CA THR A 206 -33.28 9.45 -1.37
C THR A 206 -33.46 9.86 0.10
N ASP A 207 -34.50 9.37 0.76
CA ASP A 207 -34.72 9.69 2.18
C ASP A 207 -33.65 9.07 3.08
N LEU A 208 -33.18 7.86 2.75
CA LEU A 208 -32.05 7.25 3.44
C LEU A 208 -30.78 8.11 3.27
N ASN A 209 -30.50 8.66 2.08
CA ASN A 209 -29.38 9.57 1.87
C ASN A 209 -29.45 10.80 2.80
N ARG A 210 -30.64 11.38 2.96
CA ARG A 210 -30.89 12.52 3.86
C ARG A 210 -30.73 12.15 5.33
N ILE A 211 -31.24 10.98 5.73
CA ILE A 211 -31.08 10.45 7.09
C ILE A 211 -29.59 10.25 7.40
N ILE A 212 -28.82 9.65 6.49
CA ILE A 212 -27.37 9.46 6.67
C ILE A 212 -26.65 10.80 6.78
N ARG A 213 -27.02 11.79 5.95
CA ARG A 213 -26.50 13.15 6.07
C ARG A 213 -26.78 13.74 7.46
N GLY A 214 -28.00 13.58 7.96
CA GLY A 214 -28.38 14.01 9.31
C GLY A 214 -27.55 13.33 10.39
N TRP A 215 -27.29 12.03 10.28
CA TRP A 215 -26.40 11.33 11.20
C TRP A 215 -24.96 11.88 11.16
N SER A 216 -24.41 12.13 9.97
CA SER A 216 -23.07 12.73 9.85
C SER A 216 -23.00 14.13 10.49
N GLN A 217 -24.03 14.95 10.28
CA GLN A 217 -24.13 16.28 10.91
C GLN A 217 -24.24 16.16 12.43
N GLY A 218 -25.07 15.25 12.93
CA GLY A 218 -25.18 15.00 14.37
C GLY A 218 -23.87 14.55 15.00
N ILE A 219 -23.07 13.71 14.33
CA ILE A 219 -21.71 13.36 14.81
C ILE A 219 -20.85 14.62 14.90
N PHE A 220 -20.85 15.46 13.87
CA PHE A 220 -20.05 16.68 13.84
C PHE A 220 -20.45 17.67 14.94
N GLU A 221 -21.74 17.92 15.11
CA GLU A 221 -22.27 18.85 16.12
C GLU A 221 -22.01 18.39 17.56
N ASN A 222 -21.87 17.08 17.78
CA ASN A 222 -21.65 16.51 19.11
C ASN A 222 -20.18 16.13 19.38
N PHE A 223 -19.28 16.33 18.41
CA PHE A 223 -17.85 16.14 18.62
C PHE A 223 -17.25 17.44 19.16
N LYS A 224 -17.01 17.49 20.48
CA LYS A 224 -16.35 18.63 21.13
C LYS A 224 -14.86 18.62 20.78
N ILE A 225 -14.37 19.72 20.21
CA ILE A 225 -12.94 20.04 20.07
C ILE A 225 -12.54 20.92 21.26
#